data_AF-A0A915MQT5-F1
#
_entry.id   AF-A0A915MQT5-F1
#
_cell.length_a   1.000
_cell.length_b   1.000
_cell.length_c   1.000
_cell.angle_alpha   90.00
_cell.angle_beta   90.00
_cell.angle_gamma   90.00
#
_symmetry.space_group_name_H-M   'P 1'
#
loop_
_entity.id
_entity.type
_entity.pdbx_description
1 polymer ?
#
loop_
_entity_poly.entity_id
_entity_poly.type
_entity_poly.pdbx_seq_one_letter_code
_entity_poly.pdbx_strand_id
1 'polypeptide(L)'
;MPLDFKTKIHLIDFYSSFGSYANTRLIVITRGLPYKLYLTFPNWVFALFYFLVLHGYGANNLATIFMMLTRLTAIMFLMKHDNIWKKLLPLSIIIIFGLPLLDSYILFLDTYVIIPLPNEQNMTLFIIPPKEHDKPGPYLYISFYYSIIFLVACAILNFAILFIYKLVKKPINRRGDGSTDNQIRIERNLLIYALSTLFGHAIIAIVTIFLFVCPTSHSTPALFALLPVVTDIGTSGLSSWLLLFVSEDFRNKFIKDWKPKYFSRNSSNNSSNIISISNHRHLNVRTVNNFVSSLN
;
A
#
# COMPACT_ATOMS: atom_id res chain seq x y z
N MET A 1 -23.11 15.53 1.79
CA MET A 1 -22.65 14.66 2.90
C MET A 1 -21.15 14.48 2.80
N PRO A 2 -20.34 14.91 3.78
CA PRO A 2 -18.90 14.68 3.75
C PRO A 2 -18.63 13.17 3.91
N LEU A 3 -17.85 12.61 2.98
CA LEU A 3 -17.35 11.23 3.08
C LEU A 3 -16.53 11.06 4.35
N ASP A 4 -16.86 10.03 5.14
CA ASP A 4 -16.11 9.61 6.34
C ASP A 4 -14.62 9.38 5.97
N PHE A 5 -13.72 9.78 6.87
CA PHE A 5 -12.26 9.64 6.74
C PHE A 5 -11.86 8.19 6.41
N LYS A 6 -12.62 7.21 6.93
CA LYS A 6 -12.44 5.78 6.59
C LYS A 6 -12.72 5.47 5.12
N THR A 7 -13.73 6.09 4.51
CA THR A 7 -14.08 5.85 3.10
C THR A 7 -13.03 6.43 2.16
N LYS A 8 -12.36 7.51 2.56
CA LYS A 8 -11.27 8.13 1.78
C LYS A 8 -10.00 7.28 1.76
N ILE A 9 -9.68 6.58 2.85
CA ILE A 9 -8.55 5.64 2.91
C ILE A 9 -8.77 4.44 1.99
N HIS A 10 -9.99 3.87 1.98
CA HIS A 10 -10.31 2.75 1.08
C HIS A 10 -10.22 3.10 -0.41
N LEU A 11 -10.44 4.36 -0.78
CA LEU A 11 -10.32 4.81 -2.18
C LEU A 11 -8.84 4.90 -2.61
N ILE A 12 -7.96 5.29 -1.69
CA ILE A 12 -6.50 5.32 -1.91
C ILE A 12 -5.95 3.90 -2.05
N ASP A 13 -6.40 2.96 -1.20
CA ASP A 13 -6.00 1.54 -1.25
C ASP A 13 -6.51 0.82 -2.51
N PHE A 14 -7.68 1.22 -3.04
CA PHE A 14 -8.20 0.68 -4.30
C PHE A 14 -7.38 1.14 -5.50
N TYR A 15 -7.01 2.43 -5.56
CA TYR A 15 -6.18 2.98 -6.64
C TYR A 15 -4.75 2.41 -6.61
N SER A 16 -4.15 2.22 -5.43
CA SER A 16 -2.82 1.59 -5.30
C SER A 16 -2.83 0.13 -5.73
N SER A 17 -3.92 -0.59 -5.46
CA SER A 17 -4.13 -1.97 -5.91
C SER A 17 -4.34 -2.08 -7.43
N PHE A 18 -5.03 -1.11 -8.05
CA PHE A 18 -5.25 -1.08 -9.50
C PHE A 18 -3.97 -0.76 -10.28
N GLY A 19 -3.16 0.19 -9.78
CA GLY A 19 -1.85 0.51 -10.34
C GLY A 19 -0.88 -0.69 -10.31
N SER A 20 -0.87 -1.45 -9.20
CA SER A 20 -0.09 -2.69 -9.07
C SER A 20 -0.55 -3.83 -10.00
N TYR A 21 -1.82 -3.84 -10.41
CA TYR A 21 -2.35 -4.90 -11.26
C TYR A 21 -2.02 -4.69 -12.74
N ALA A 22 -2.01 -3.42 -13.19
CA ALA A 22 -1.74 -3.05 -14.58
C ALA A 22 -0.26 -3.22 -14.98
N ASN A 23 0.66 -3.09 -14.02
CA ASN A 23 2.09 -2.87 -14.27
C ASN A 23 2.90 -4.17 -14.53
N THR A 24 2.54 -5.30 -13.90
CA THR A 24 3.32 -6.56 -13.99
C THR A 24 2.54 -7.75 -14.52
N ARG A 25 1.27 -7.86 -14.16
CA ARG A 25 0.48 -9.06 -14.47
C ARG A 25 0.05 -9.10 -15.92
N LEU A 26 -0.08 -7.96 -16.56
CA LEU A 26 -0.58 -7.85 -17.91
C LEU A 26 0.44 -8.29 -18.97
N ILE A 27 1.73 -8.42 -18.64
CA ILE A 27 2.78 -8.95 -19.55
C ILE A 27 3.13 -10.40 -19.20
N VAL A 28 3.13 -10.76 -17.91
CA VAL A 28 3.48 -12.11 -17.45
C VAL A 28 2.30 -13.10 -17.59
N ILE A 29 1.06 -12.66 -17.36
CA ILE A 29 -0.14 -13.50 -17.55
C ILE A 29 -0.49 -13.65 -19.04
N THR A 30 -0.04 -12.75 -19.91
CA THR A 30 -0.40 -12.75 -21.33
C THR A 30 0.38 -13.71 -22.20
N ARG A 31 1.20 -14.63 -21.67
CA ARG A 31 1.70 -15.73 -22.51
C ARG A 31 0.58 -16.61 -23.13
N GLY A 32 -0.69 -16.38 -22.79
CA GLY A 32 -1.88 -17.02 -23.38
C GLY A 32 -2.77 -16.12 -24.28
N LEU A 33 -4.04 -16.55 -24.44
CA LEU A 33 -5.09 -15.96 -25.29
C LEU A 33 -5.20 -14.42 -25.31
N PRO A 34 -5.02 -13.67 -24.20
CA PRO A 34 -5.16 -12.21 -24.23
C PRO A 34 -4.05 -11.46 -24.99
N TYR A 35 -2.89 -12.06 -25.30
CA TYR A 35 -1.84 -11.35 -26.07
C TYR A 35 -2.29 -10.97 -27.48
N LYS A 36 -3.00 -11.86 -28.18
CA LYS A 36 -3.54 -11.56 -29.50
C LYS A 36 -4.51 -10.36 -29.45
N LEU A 37 -5.25 -10.22 -28.36
CA LEU A 37 -6.12 -9.06 -28.11
C LEU A 37 -5.29 -7.78 -27.89
N TYR A 38 -4.17 -7.86 -27.16
CA TYR A 38 -3.29 -6.70 -26.98
C TYR A 38 -2.72 -6.19 -28.29
N LEU A 39 -2.29 -7.08 -29.19
CA LEU A 39 -1.81 -6.70 -30.52
C LEU A 39 -2.86 -5.98 -31.39
N THR A 40 -4.15 -6.18 -31.10
CA THR A 40 -5.22 -5.46 -31.80
C THR A 40 -5.50 -4.07 -31.24
N PHE A 41 -4.94 -3.71 -30.08
CA PHE A 41 -5.19 -2.41 -29.51
C PHE A 41 -4.41 -1.31 -30.24
N PRO A 42 -5.05 -0.15 -30.46
CA PRO A 42 -4.39 1.00 -31.05
C PRO A 42 -3.35 1.60 -30.09
N ASN A 43 -2.32 2.25 -30.63
CA ASN A 43 -1.21 2.82 -29.86
C ASN A 43 -1.64 3.73 -28.70
N TRP A 44 -2.75 4.47 -28.85
CA TRP A 44 -3.25 5.36 -27.80
C TRP A 44 -3.69 4.59 -26.54
N VAL A 45 -4.15 3.34 -26.67
CA VAL A 45 -4.51 2.51 -25.51
C VAL A 45 -3.27 2.17 -24.70
N PHE A 46 -2.17 1.83 -25.37
CA PHE A 46 -0.91 1.56 -24.71
C PHE A 46 -0.31 2.83 -24.07
N ALA A 47 -0.38 3.96 -24.75
CA ALA A 47 0.02 5.25 -24.18
C ALA A 47 -0.80 5.57 -22.92
N LEU A 48 -2.11 5.30 -22.93
CA LEU A 48 -2.98 5.46 -21.77
C LEU A 48 -2.58 4.53 -20.62
N PHE A 49 -2.29 3.25 -20.90
CA PHE A 49 -1.80 2.33 -19.87
C PHE A 49 -0.49 2.80 -19.25
N TYR A 50 0.46 3.22 -20.08
CA TYR A 50 1.74 3.73 -19.61
C TYR A 50 1.56 5.00 -18.76
N PHE A 51 0.73 5.93 -19.22
CA PHE A 51 0.33 7.11 -18.45
C PHE A 51 -0.23 6.75 -17.07
N LEU A 52 -1.18 5.81 -17.00
CA LEU A 52 -1.79 5.37 -15.75
C LEU A 52 -0.77 4.73 -14.80
N VAL A 53 0.17 3.95 -15.34
CA VAL A 53 1.26 3.34 -14.57
C VAL A 53 2.16 4.41 -13.95
N LEU A 54 2.61 5.37 -14.74
CA LEU A 54 3.48 6.44 -14.27
C LEU A 54 2.78 7.35 -13.27
N HIS A 55 1.53 7.71 -13.56
CA HIS A 55 0.68 8.48 -12.67
C HIS A 55 0.50 7.78 -11.33
N GLY A 56 0.14 6.49 -11.37
CA GLY A 56 -0.03 5.66 -10.17
C GLY A 56 1.26 5.53 -9.36
N TYR A 57 2.40 5.36 -10.01
CA TYR A 57 3.72 5.32 -9.36
C TYR A 57 4.02 6.64 -8.63
N GLY A 58 3.88 7.78 -9.31
CA GLY A 58 4.11 9.10 -8.72
C GLY A 58 3.16 9.38 -7.56
N ALA A 59 1.87 9.04 -7.72
CA ALA A 59 0.85 9.22 -6.70
C ALA A 59 1.12 8.36 -5.47
N ASN A 60 1.52 7.10 -5.65
CA ASN A 60 1.84 6.20 -4.54
C ASN A 60 3.05 6.70 -3.72
N ASN A 61 4.08 7.20 -4.40
CA ASN A 61 5.26 7.78 -3.75
C ASN A 61 4.86 9.02 -2.91
N LEU A 62 4.05 9.93 -3.46
CA LEU A 62 3.54 11.10 -2.71
C LEU A 62 2.63 10.70 -1.55
N ALA A 63 1.73 9.74 -1.76
CA ALA A 63 0.87 9.23 -0.70
C ALA A 63 1.68 8.67 0.47
N THR A 64 2.78 7.98 0.17
CA THR A 64 3.72 7.47 1.18
C THR A 64 4.37 8.60 1.98
N ILE A 65 4.85 9.66 1.31
CA ILE A 65 5.38 10.86 1.99
C ILE A 65 4.32 11.50 2.91
N PHE A 66 3.11 11.73 2.40
CA PHE A 66 2.03 12.32 3.21
C PHE A 66 1.63 11.43 4.38
N MET A 67 1.67 10.10 4.22
CA MET A 67 1.44 9.16 5.32
C MET A 67 2.54 9.28 6.39
N MET A 68 3.81 9.39 5.98
CA MET A 68 4.91 9.61 6.93
C MET A 68 4.81 10.97 7.62
N LEU A 69 4.43 12.03 6.91
CA LEU A 69 4.15 13.35 7.50
C LEU A 69 2.98 13.29 8.48
N THR A 70 1.93 12.53 8.16
CA THR A 70 0.78 12.32 9.07
C THR A 70 1.23 11.69 10.37
N ARG A 71 2.13 10.72 10.31
CA ARG A 71 2.69 10.05 11.49
C ARG A 71 3.61 10.96 12.27
N LEU A 72 4.52 11.64 11.58
CA LEU A 72 5.45 12.59 12.20
C LEU A 72 4.69 13.66 12.98
N THR A 73 3.66 14.24 12.38
CA THR A 73 2.81 15.24 13.04
C THR A 73 1.96 14.66 14.16
N ALA A 74 1.53 13.39 14.08
CA ALA A 74 0.81 12.73 15.19
C ALA A 74 1.69 12.63 16.44
N ILE A 75 2.97 12.28 16.24
CA ILE A 75 3.94 12.17 17.35
C ILE A 75 4.33 13.56 17.86
N MET A 76 4.58 14.53 16.97
CA MET A 76 5.01 15.88 17.35
C MET A 76 3.89 16.73 17.97
N PHE A 77 2.64 16.56 17.52
CA PHE A 77 1.54 17.48 17.81
C PHE A 77 0.27 16.75 18.25
N LEU A 78 0.37 15.87 19.25
CA LEU A 78 -0.75 15.06 19.77
C LEU A 78 -2.07 15.84 19.96
N MET A 79 -2.02 17.06 20.53
CA MET A 79 -3.24 17.84 20.80
C MET A 79 -3.83 18.57 19.58
N LYS A 80 -3.04 18.78 18.52
CA LYS A 80 -3.46 19.59 17.35
C LYS A 80 -3.55 18.78 16.06
N HIS A 81 -3.14 17.52 16.07
CA HIS A 81 -3.05 16.65 14.90
C HIS A 81 -4.34 16.64 14.07
N ASP A 82 -5.49 16.39 14.72
CA ASP A 82 -6.79 16.33 14.03
C ASP A 82 -7.15 17.64 13.33
N ASN A 83 -6.87 18.78 13.97
CA ASN A 83 -7.18 20.10 13.40
C ASN A 83 -6.28 20.45 12.23
N ILE A 84 -5.01 20.02 12.27
CA ILE A 84 -4.05 20.20 11.17
C ILE A 84 -4.50 19.37 9.97
N TRP A 85 -4.77 18.07 10.16
CA TRP A 85 -5.10 17.17 9.06
C TRP A 85 -6.49 17.35 8.49
N LYS A 86 -7.47 17.84 9.25
CA LYS A 86 -8.77 18.25 8.67
C LYS A 86 -8.61 19.29 7.55
N LYS A 87 -7.65 20.21 7.69
CA LYS A 87 -7.35 21.24 6.68
C LYS A 87 -6.37 20.74 5.62
N LEU A 88 -5.36 19.96 6.02
CA LEU A 88 -4.31 19.51 5.13
C LEU A 88 -4.72 18.35 4.22
N LEU A 89 -5.66 17.50 4.65
CA LEU A 89 -6.09 16.32 3.89
C LEU A 89 -6.67 16.62 2.49
N PRO A 90 -7.57 17.59 2.29
CA PRO A 90 -8.01 17.92 0.93
C PRO A 90 -6.84 18.42 0.06
N LEU A 91 -5.92 19.20 0.63
CA LEU A 91 -4.74 19.67 -0.07
C LEU A 91 -3.80 18.51 -0.44
N SER A 92 -3.58 17.56 0.48
CA SER A 92 -2.71 16.40 0.21
C SER A 92 -3.29 15.54 -0.91
N ILE A 93 -4.60 15.34 -0.96
CA ILE A 93 -5.26 14.60 -2.05
C ILE A 93 -5.01 15.31 -3.39
N ILE A 94 -5.18 16.63 -3.45
CA ILE A 94 -4.92 17.41 -4.66
C ILE A 94 -3.46 17.27 -5.10
N ILE A 95 -2.51 17.35 -4.18
CA ILE A 95 -1.08 17.21 -4.51
C ILE A 95 -0.75 15.79 -4.97
N ILE A 96 -1.24 14.77 -4.26
CA ILE A 96 -1.00 13.35 -4.55
C ILE A 96 -1.46 12.98 -5.96
N PHE A 97 -2.61 13.49 -6.40
CA PHE A 97 -3.14 13.15 -7.72
C PHE A 97 -2.79 14.17 -8.80
N GLY A 98 -2.64 15.44 -8.45
CA GLY A 98 -2.40 16.53 -9.39
C GLY A 98 -0.95 16.64 -9.84
N LEU A 99 0.02 16.48 -8.93
CA LEU A 99 1.44 16.62 -9.29
C LEU A 99 1.92 15.52 -10.25
N PRO A 100 1.63 14.21 -10.00
CA PRO A 100 1.98 13.16 -10.94
C PRO A 100 1.27 13.27 -12.29
N LEU A 101 0.11 13.95 -12.33
CA LEU A 101 -0.61 14.21 -13.58
C LEU A 101 0.22 15.08 -14.52
N LEU A 102 0.91 16.10 -14.00
CA LEU A 102 1.75 16.98 -14.79
C LEU A 102 2.92 16.21 -15.41
N ASP A 103 3.60 15.39 -14.60
CA ASP A 103 4.76 14.62 -15.03
C ASP A 103 4.37 13.53 -16.06
N SER A 104 3.32 12.77 -15.77
CA SER A 104 2.83 11.71 -16.66
C SER A 104 2.22 12.27 -17.95
N TYR A 105 1.60 13.44 -17.92
CA TYR A 105 1.03 14.09 -19.10
C TYR A 105 2.10 14.50 -20.12
N ILE A 106 3.23 15.03 -19.66
CA ILE A 106 4.37 15.38 -20.55
C ILE A 106 4.82 14.13 -21.32
N LEU A 107 4.93 12.99 -20.64
CA LEU A 107 5.34 11.72 -21.23
C LEU A 107 4.26 11.07 -22.11
N PHE A 108 2.98 11.39 -21.85
CA PHE A 108 1.87 10.95 -22.71
C PHE A 108 1.88 11.70 -24.06
N LEU A 109 2.25 12.98 -24.06
CA LEU A 109 2.41 13.78 -25.28
C LEU A 109 3.63 13.35 -26.11
N ASP A 110 4.70 12.92 -25.44
CA ASP A 110 5.93 12.45 -26.08
C ASP A 110 5.69 11.02 -26.61
N THR A 111 5.02 10.93 -27.75
CA THR A 111 4.47 9.70 -28.35
C THR A 111 5.49 8.54 -28.39
N TYR A 112 5.36 7.61 -27.46
CA TYR A 112 6.05 6.33 -27.53
C TYR A 112 5.35 5.43 -28.56
N VAL A 113 6.09 5.00 -29.58
CA VAL A 113 5.61 3.96 -30.49
C VAL A 113 5.98 2.62 -29.86
N ILE A 114 4.95 1.86 -29.46
CA ILE A 114 5.15 0.49 -29.02
C ILE A 114 5.15 -0.39 -30.26
N ILE A 115 6.32 -0.93 -30.60
CA ILE A 115 6.46 -1.87 -31.72
C ILE A 115 6.63 -3.27 -31.14
N PRO A 116 5.70 -4.21 -31.41
CA PRO A 116 5.96 -5.61 -31.14
C PRO A 116 7.08 -6.05 -32.09
N LEU A 117 8.26 -6.40 -31.59
CA LEU A 117 9.29 -7.02 -32.43
C LEU A 117 8.91 -8.49 -32.68
N PRO A 118 8.65 -8.89 -33.94
CA PRO A 118 8.38 -10.27 -34.26
C PRO A 118 9.71 -11.02 -34.30
N ASN A 119 10.18 -11.49 -33.16
CA ASN A 119 11.23 -12.51 -33.12
C ASN A 119 10.59 -13.81 -32.62
N GLU A 120 10.68 -14.87 -33.41
CA GLU A 120 9.81 -16.06 -33.39
C GLU A 120 9.76 -16.84 -32.06
N GLN A 121 10.60 -16.50 -31.09
CA GLN A 121 10.70 -17.23 -29.81
C GLN A 121 10.57 -16.36 -28.56
N ASN A 122 10.71 -15.03 -28.66
CA ASN A 122 10.61 -14.13 -27.51
C ASN A 122 9.99 -12.80 -27.94
N MET A 123 8.68 -12.66 -27.71
CA MET A 123 7.97 -11.41 -27.99
C MET A 123 8.16 -10.45 -26.81
N THR A 124 9.07 -9.49 -26.99
CA THR A 124 9.32 -8.41 -26.04
C THR A 124 8.68 -7.13 -26.55
N LEU A 125 7.85 -6.52 -25.71
CA LEU A 125 7.26 -5.21 -25.94
C LEU A 125 8.36 -4.15 -25.75
N PHE A 126 8.87 -3.58 -26.85
CA PHE A 126 9.84 -2.49 -26.75
C PHE A 126 9.11 -1.16 -26.81
N ILE A 127 9.28 -0.37 -25.77
CA ILE A 127 9.04 1.07 -25.82
C ILE A 127 10.23 1.65 -26.57
N ILE A 128 10.07 1.89 -27.87
CA ILE A 128 11.14 2.49 -28.66
C ILE A 128 11.05 4.00 -28.43
N PRO A 129 12.03 4.63 -27.76
CA PRO A 129 12.07 6.08 -27.70
C PRO A 129 12.21 6.62 -29.15
N PRO A 130 11.65 7.80 -29.46
CA PRO A 130 11.82 8.41 -30.76
C PRO A 130 13.30 8.43 -31.16
N LYS A 131 13.55 8.01 -32.40
CA LYS A 131 14.75 7.37 -32.97
C LYS A 131 16.11 8.11 -32.87
N GLU A 132 16.23 9.23 -32.17
CA GLU A 132 17.30 10.20 -32.46
C GLU A 132 18.49 10.29 -31.51
N HIS A 133 18.54 9.58 -30.37
CA HIS A 133 19.67 9.76 -29.46
C HIS A 133 20.21 8.48 -28.82
N ASP A 134 21.53 8.28 -28.92
CA ASP A 134 22.37 7.38 -28.10
C ASP A 134 22.33 7.71 -26.59
N LYS A 135 21.47 8.66 -26.19
CA LYS A 135 21.30 9.10 -24.81
C LYS A 135 20.07 8.42 -24.22
N PRO A 136 20.08 8.07 -22.92
CA PRO A 136 18.88 7.59 -22.26
C PRO A 136 17.73 8.58 -22.49
N GLY A 137 16.52 8.08 -22.76
CA GLY A 137 15.37 8.95 -22.97
C GLY A 137 15.13 9.85 -21.74
N PRO A 138 14.56 11.06 -21.91
CA PRO A 138 14.32 12.01 -20.81
C PRO A 138 13.56 11.39 -19.64
N TYR A 139 12.72 10.39 -19.92
CA TYR A 139 12.03 9.58 -18.92
C TYR A 139 12.95 8.90 -17.89
N LEU A 140 14.05 8.28 -18.33
CA LEU A 140 14.96 7.58 -17.42
C LEU A 140 15.65 8.56 -16.47
N TYR A 141 15.99 9.75 -16.96
CA TYR A 141 16.53 10.83 -16.12
C TYR A 141 15.50 11.30 -15.09
N ILE A 142 14.28 11.61 -15.52
CA ILE A 142 13.20 12.06 -14.62
C ILE A 142 12.94 10.99 -13.55
N SER A 143 12.82 9.73 -13.95
CA SER A 143 12.58 8.60 -13.04
C SER A 143 13.72 8.38 -12.05
N PHE A 144 14.97 8.55 -12.50
CA PHE A 144 16.16 8.49 -11.66
C PHE A 144 16.16 9.58 -10.60
N TYR A 145 15.97 10.85 -11.00
CA TYR A 145 15.92 11.96 -10.06
C TYR A 145 14.74 11.83 -9.08
N TYR A 146 13.57 11.46 -9.59
CA TYR A 146 12.39 11.22 -8.76
C TYR A 146 12.68 10.13 -7.72
N SER A 147 13.22 8.99 -8.13
CA SER A 147 13.55 7.88 -7.22
C SER A 147 14.53 8.31 -6.12
N ILE A 148 15.55 9.10 -6.45
CA ILE A 148 16.52 9.61 -5.47
C ILE A 148 15.88 10.61 -4.51
N ILE A 149 15.14 11.59 -5.03
CA ILE A 149 14.47 12.61 -4.21
C ILE A 149 13.50 11.95 -3.22
N PHE A 150 12.70 10.99 -3.68
CA PHE A 150 11.78 10.27 -2.83
C PHE A 150 12.49 9.37 -1.81
N LEU A 151 13.57 8.68 -2.19
CA LEU A 151 14.36 7.91 -1.25
C LEU A 151 14.91 8.80 -0.14
N VAL A 152 15.49 9.95 -0.48
CA VAL A 152 16.05 10.91 0.48
C VAL A 152 14.95 11.48 1.38
N ALA A 153 13.81 11.90 0.81
CA ALA A 153 12.68 12.41 1.57
C ALA A 153 12.13 11.36 2.55
N CYS A 154 11.92 10.12 2.08
CA CYS A 154 11.51 9.00 2.91
C CYS A 154 12.53 8.71 4.01
N ALA A 155 13.82 8.70 3.71
CA ALA A 155 14.87 8.48 4.70
C ALA A 155 14.83 9.56 5.79
N ILE A 156 14.80 10.85 5.40
CA ILE A 156 14.74 11.99 6.33
C ILE A 156 13.51 11.88 7.24
N LEU A 157 12.33 11.61 6.69
CA LEU A 157 11.10 11.47 7.48
C LEU A 157 11.16 10.28 8.44
N ASN A 158 11.68 9.13 8.00
CA ASN A 158 11.85 7.97 8.87
C ASN A 158 12.84 8.25 10.02
N PHE A 159 13.98 8.89 9.72
CA PHE A 159 14.94 9.28 10.75
C PHE A 159 14.37 10.31 11.71
N ALA A 160 13.60 11.29 11.22
CA ALA A 160 12.91 12.27 12.07
C ALA A 160 11.92 11.58 13.02
N ILE A 161 11.10 10.66 12.51
CA ILE A 161 10.16 9.87 13.33
C ILE A 161 10.92 9.08 14.39
N LEU A 162 11.99 8.36 14.02
CA LEU A 162 12.82 7.60 14.96
C LEU A 162 13.46 8.47 16.04
N PHE A 163 13.99 9.62 15.64
CA PHE A 163 14.65 10.56 16.54
C PHE A 163 13.65 11.14 17.56
N ILE A 164 12.52 11.65 17.09
CA ILE A 164 11.47 12.19 17.95
C ILE A 164 10.91 11.10 18.86
N TYR A 165 10.70 9.89 18.34
CA TYR A 165 10.26 8.76 19.14
C TYR A 165 11.23 8.47 20.29
N LYS A 166 12.55 8.47 20.02
CA LYS A 166 13.57 8.28 21.06
C LYS A 166 13.57 9.41 22.09
N LEU A 167 13.32 10.65 21.68
CA LEU A 167 13.22 11.81 22.58
C LEU A 167 11.97 11.76 23.46
N VAL A 168 10.82 11.36 22.91
CA VAL A 168 9.53 11.30 23.61
C VAL A 168 9.48 10.11 24.57
N LYS A 169 10.21 9.01 24.31
CA LYS A 169 10.28 7.81 25.15
C LYS A 169 10.93 8.01 26.53
N LYS A 170 11.12 9.26 27.01
CA LYS A 170 11.41 9.49 28.43
C LYS A 170 10.31 8.82 29.28
N PRO A 171 10.68 8.16 30.39
CA PRO A 171 9.80 7.23 31.08
C PRO A 171 8.59 7.98 31.62
N ILE A 172 7.46 7.86 30.91
CA ILE A 172 6.15 8.11 31.48
C ILE A 172 6.04 7.12 32.63
N ASN A 173 6.21 7.65 33.84
CA ASN A 173 6.35 6.88 35.06
C ASN A 173 5.14 5.93 35.13
N ARG A 174 5.44 4.63 35.14
CA ARG A 174 4.50 3.51 35.04
C ARG A 174 3.45 3.56 36.16
N ARG A 175 2.38 4.33 35.98
CA ARG A 175 1.11 4.03 36.64
C ARG A 175 0.41 3.03 35.74
N GLY A 176 0.25 1.81 36.25
CA GLY A 176 -0.15 0.60 35.52
C GLY A 176 -1.55 0.62 34.93
N ASP A 177 -1.80 1.53 34.00
CA ASP A 177 -3.00 1.55 33.18
C ASP A 177 -2.73 0.78 31.87
N GLY A 178 -3.49 -0.28 31.64
CA GLY A 178 -3.36 -1.18 30.49
C GLY A 178 -3.58 -0.50 29.13
N SER A 179 -4.03 0.76 29.12
CA SER A 179 -4.12 1.61 27.92
C SER A 179 -2.77 1.86 27.25
N THR A 180 -1.67 1.86 28.03
CA THR A 180 -0.32 2.12 27.50
C THR A 180 0.25 1.00 26.63
N ASP A 181 -0.09 -0.26 26.89
CA ASP A 181 0.48 -1.40 26.14
C ASP A 181 -0.03 -1.46 24.69
N ASN A 182 -1.33 -1.21 24.50
CA ASN A 182 -1.92 -1.12 23.16
C ASN A 182 -1.33 0.02 22.34
N GLN A 183 -1.11 1.19 22.95
CA GLN A 183 -0.50 2.31 22.25
C GLN A 183 0.93 1.99 21.80
N ILE A 184 1.76 1.41 22.69
CA ILE A 184 3.13 0.98 22.37
C ILE A 184 3.13 -0.04 21.23
N ARG A 185 2.18 -0.98 21.23
CA ARG A 185 2.04 -1.99 20.17
C ARG A 185 1.70 -1.36 18.82
N ILE A 186 0.75 -0.42 18.80
CA ILE A 186 0.37 0.32 17.57
C ILE A 186 1.57 1.11 17.04
N GLU A 187 2.29 1.83 17.91
CA GLU A 187 3.47 2.61 17.54
C GLU A 187 4.59 1.72 16.97
N ARG A 188 4.87 0.58 17.59
CA ARG A 188 5.85 -0.39 17.09
C ARG A 188 5.46 -0.92 15.71
N ASN A 189 4.20 -1.26 15.50
CA ASN A 189 3.71 -1.77 14.22
C ASN A 189 3.81 -0.69 13.12
N LEU A 190 3.49 0.57 13.46
CA LEU A 190 3.68 1.70 12.54
C LEU A 190 5.15 1.92 12.19
N LEU A 191 6.07 1.76 13.15
CA LEU A 191 7.50 1.86 12.87
C LEU A 191 7.98 0.77 11.92
N ILE A 192 7.56 -0.48 12.14
CA ILE A 192 7.87 -1.61 11.25
C ILE A 192 7.40 -1.30 9.83
N TYR A 193 6.16 -0.82 9.68
CA TYR A 193 5.64 -0.38 8.39
C TYR A 193 6.55 0.66 7.73
N ALA A 194 6.98 1.67 8.49
CA ALA A 194 7.77 2.78 7.95
C ALA A 194 9.15 2.31 7.46
N LEU A 195 9.83 1.47 8.24
CA LEU A 195 11.10 0.82 7.86
C LEU A 195 10.94 -0.06 6.63
N SER A 196 9.86 -0.82 6.56
CA SER A 196 9.53 -1.65 5.41
C SER A 196 9.28 -0.84 4.14
N THR A 197 8.55 0.28 4.23
CA THR A 197 8.37 1.19 3.08
C THR A 197 9.68 1.83 2.64
N LEU A 198 10.54 2.23 3.58
CA LEU A 198 11.88 2.74 3.28
C LEU A 198 12.72 1.71 2.53
N PHE A 199 12.68 0.45 3.00
CA PHE A 199 13.37 -0.65 2.35
C PHE A 199 12.87 -0.89 0.92
N GLY A 200 11.55 -0.85 0.70
CA GLY A 200 10.95 -0.94 -0.62
C GLY A 200 11.44 0.17 -1.57
N HIS A 201 11.42 1.43 -1.12
CA HIS A 201 11.96 2.55 -1.91
C HIS A 201 13.47 2.45 -2.14
N ALA A 202 14.24 1.94 -1.18
CA ALA A 202 15.68 1.74 -1.33
C ALA A 202 15.98 0.71 -2.42
N ILE A 203 15.26 -0.42 -2.47
CA ILE A 203 15.42 -1.43 -3.53
C ILE A 203 15.12 -0.81 -4.90
N ILE A 204 14.02 -0.07 -5.03
CA ILE A 204 13.64 0.56 -6.31
C ILE A 204 14.68 1.58 -6.75
N ALA A 205 15.17 2.41 -5.83
CA ALA A 205 16.22 3.37 -6.13
C ALA A 205 17.51 2.67 -6.58
N ILE A 206 17.92 1.59 -5.90
CA ILE A 206 19.09 0.78 -6.30
C ILE A 206 18.91 0.22 -7.72
N VAL A 207 17.77 -0.38 -8.03
CA VAL A 207 17.48 -0.92 -9.37
C VAL A 207 17.47 0.18 -10.42
N THR A 208 16.89 1.34 -10.11
CA THR A 208 16.83 2.49 -11.02
C THR A 208 18.22 3.10 -11.26
N ILE A 209 19.03 3.25 -10.22
CA ILE A 209 20.44 3.69 -10.33
C ILE A 209 21.24 2.69 -11.17
N PHE A 210 21.05 1.39 -10.94
CA PHE A 210 21.73 0.36 -11.72
C PHE A 210 21.35 0.42 -13.21
N LEU A 211 20.05 0.57 -13.53
CA LEU A 211 19.59 0.75 -14.91
C LEU A 211 20.12 2.04 -15.55
N PHE A 212 20.34 3.08 -14.77
CA PHE A 212 20.87 4.36 -15.25
C PHE A 212 22.38 4.32 -15.51
N VAL A 213 23.15 3.67 -14.63
CA VAL A 213 24.61 3.60 -14.70
C VAL A 213 25.10 2.51 -15.66
N CYS A 214 24.38 1.38 -15.75
CA CYS A 214 24.80 0.29 -16.63
C CYS A 214 24.54 0.65 -18.11
N PRO A 215 25.58 0.62 -18.96
CA PRO A 215 25.44 0.95 -20.37
C PRO A 215 24.45 0.00 -21.04
N THR A 216 23.50 0.59 -21.77
CA THR A 216 22.38 -0.07 -22.45
C THR A 216 22.81 -1.18 -23.41
N SER A 217 24.09 -1.24 -23.80
CA SER A 217 24.66 -2.31 -24.63
C SER A 217 24.77 -3.67 -23.92
N HIS A 218 24.79 -3.70 -22.59
CA HIS A 218 24.90 -4.93 -21.79
C HIS A 218 23.83 -5.08 -20.70
N SER A 219 23.03 -4.03 -20.44
CA SER A 219 21.90 -4.10 -19.51
C SER A 219 20.92 -5.17 -20.00
N THR A 220 20.82 -6.27 -19.26
CA THR A 220 20.00 -7.42 -19.68
C THR A 220 18.53 -6.99 -19.76
N PRO A 221 17.79 -7.34 -20.83
CA PRO A 221 16.33 -7.21 -20.89
C PRO A 221 15.62 -7.76 -19.64
N ALA A 222 16.27 -8.70 -18.95
CA ALA A 222 15.86 -9.22 -17.65
C ALA A 222 15.72 -8.14 -16.56
N LEU A 223 16.62 -7.15 -16.48
CA LEU A 223 16.53 -6.07 -15.50
C LEU A 223 15.37 -5.11 -15.78
N PHE A 224 15.14 -4.77 -17.05
CA PHE A 224 13.96 -4.01 -17.45
C PHE A 224 12.67 -4.77 -17.18
N ALA A 225 12.67 -6.10 -17.36
CA ALA A 225 11.54 -6.95 -17.00
C ALA A 225 11.33 -7.06 -15.47
N LEU A 226 12.41 -6.91 -14.68
CA LEU A 226 12.35 -6.94 -13.23
C LEU A 226 11.86 -5.62 -12.62
N LEU A 227 12.10 -4.48 -13.28
CA LEU A 227 11.76 -3.16 -12.75
C LEU A 227 10.27 -3.03 -12.36
N PRO A 228 9.28 -3.42 -13.19
CA PRO A 228 7.88 -3.38 -12.78
C PRO A 228 7.59 -4.26 -11.56
N VAL A 229 8.20 -5.45 -11.49
CA VAL A 229 8.04 -6.39 -10.37
C VAL A 229 8.58 -5.79 -9.08
N VAL A 230 9.76 -5.19 -9.13
CA VAL A 230 10.38 -4.53 -7.99
C VAL A 230 9.60 -3.29 -7.57
N THR A 231 9.11 -2.51 -8.52
CA THR A 231 8.28 -1.33 -8.24
C THR A 231 6.95 -1.73 -7.59
N ASP A 232 6.28 -2.76 -8.09
CA ASP A 232 5.01 -3.23 -7.53
C ASP A 232 5.22 -3.83 -6.15
N ILE A 233 6.15 -4.79 -5.99
CA ILE A 233 6.40 -5.40 -4.69
C ILE A 233 6.90 -4.35 -3.69
N GLY A 234 7.85 -3.51 -4.10
CA GLY A 234 8.53 -2.55 -3.24
C GLY A 234 7.66 -1.37 -2.82
N THR A 235 6.79 -0.85 -3.69
CA THR A 235 5.98 0.34 -3.36
C THR A 235 4.54 0.05 -2.99
N SER A 236 3.84 -0.84 -3.69
CA SER A 236 2.38 -1.01 -3.54
C SER A 236 2.03 -2.30 -2.82
N GLY A 237 2.67 -3.40 -3.17
CA GLY A 237 2.46 -4.71 -2.56
C GLY A 237 2.85 -4.68 -1.08
N LEU A 238 4.13 -4.50 -0.79
CA LEU A 238 4.65 -4.62 0.57
C LEU A 238 3.99 -3.61 1.52
N SER A 239 3.73 -2.38 1.07
CA SER A 239 3.02 -1.37 1.87
C SER A 239 1.57 -1.77 2.16
N SER A 240 0.79 -2.18 1.14
CA SER A 240 -0.62 -2.56 1.33
C SER A 240 -0.77 -3.80 2.19
N TRP A 241 0.07 -4.82 1.97
CA TRP A 241 0.08 -6.05 2.76
C TRP A 241 0.46 -5.77 4.23
N LEU A 242 1.46 -4.92 4.47
CA LEU A 242 1.82 -4.55 5.84
C LEU A 242 0.74 -3.74 6.53
N LEU A 243 0.01 -2.88 5.83
CA LEU A 243 -1.12 -2.15 6.41
C LEU A 243 -2.20 -3.10 6.92
N LEU A 244 -2.49 -4.14 6.14
CA LEU A 244 -3.35 -5.28 6.53
C LEU A 244 -2.86 -6.00 7.79
N PHE A 245 -1.55 -6.20 7.94
CA PHE A 245 -0.99 -6.87 9.12
C PHE A 245 -0.92 -5.98 10.35
N VAL A 246 -0.64 -4.69 10.15
CA VAL A 246 -0.41 -3.70 11.22
C VAL A 246 -1.70 -3.26 11.88
N SER A 247 -2.80 -3.13 11.13
CA SER A 247 -4.10 -2.70 11.66
C SER A 247 -5.02 -3.88 11.93
N GLU A 248 -5.19 -4.22 13.21
CA GLU A 248 -6.13 -5.28 13.62
C GLU A 248 -7.57 -4.92 13.25
N ASP A 249 -7.97 -3.66 13.41
CA ASP A 249 -9.29 -3.17 13.04
C ASP A 249 -9.54 -3.30 11.53
N PHE A 250 -8.57 -2.90 10.71
CA PHE A 250 -8.68 -3.03 9.27
C PHE A 250 -8.77 -4.50 8.87
N ARG A 251 -7.92 -5.37 9.44
CA ARG A 251 -7.95 -6.81 9.17
C ARG A 251 -9.28 -7.44 9.56
N ASN A 252 -9.78 -7.12 10.76
CA ASN A 252 -11.06 -7.66 11.24
C ASN A 252 -12.22 -7.20 10.37
N LYS A 253 -12.22 -5.92 9.95
CA LYS A 253 -13.20 -5.38 9.01
C LYS A 253 -13.09 -6.03 7.63
N PHE A 254 -11.88 -6.13 7.09
CA PHE A 254 -11.61 -6.76 5.80
C PHE A 254 -12.06 -8.22 5.78
N ILE A 255 -11.73 -9.01 6.82
CA ILE A 255 -12.18 -10.41 6.96
C ILE A 255 -13.70 -10.48 7.06
N LYS A 256 -14.33 -9.58 7.84
CA LYS A 256 -15.79 -9.52 7.98
C LYS A 256 -16.48 -9.20 6.67
N ASP A 257 -15.96 -8.24 5.91
CA ASP A 257 -16.54 -7.79 4.64
C ASP A 257 -16.26 -8.79 3.50
N TRP A 258 -15.10 -9.45 3.52
CA TRP A 258 -14.71 -10.46 2.53
C TRP A 258 -15.41 -11.81 2.73
N LYS A 259 -15.76 -12.17 3.97
CA LYS A 259 -16.43 -13.44 4.26
C LYS A 259 -17.78 -13.45 3.51
N PRO A 260 -17.95 -14.28 2.46
CA PRO A 260 -19.15 -14.23 1.65
C PRO A 260 -20.37 -14.48 2.54
N LYS A 261 -21.43 -13.68 2.39
CA LYS A 261 -22.68 -13.82 3.19
C LYS A 261 -23.23 -15.24 3.20
N TYR A 262 -22.93 -16.03 2.17
CA TYR A 262 -23.29 -17.44 2.07
C TYR A 262 -22.72 -18.30 3.21
N PHE A 263 -21.54 -17.98 3.76
CA PHE A 263 -20.95 -18.73 4.87
C PHE A 263 -21.51 -18.36 6.25
N SER A 264 -22.25 -17.25 6.39
CA SER A 264 -22.82 -16.86 7.70
C SER A 264 -24.20 -17.46 7.96
N ARG A 265 -24.86 -18.04 6.94
CA ARG A 265 -26.27 -18.45 7.03
C ARG A 265 -26.51 -19.76 7.81
N ASN A 266 -25.48 -20.57 8.04
CA ASN A 266 -25.63 -21.85 8.76
C ASN A 266 -25.27 -21.80 10.25
N SER A 267 -24.71 -20.69 10.76
CA SER A 267 -24.27 -20.64 12.16
C SER A 267 -25.36 -20.18 13.14
N SER A 268 -26.45 -19.56 12.68
CA SER A 268 -27.50 -19.02 13.57
C SER A 268 -28.57 -20.04 13.96
N ASN A 269 -28.70 -21.16 13.23
CA ASN A 269 -29.77 -22.14 13.53
C ASN A 269 -29.39 -23.16 14.61
N ASN A 270 -28.11 -23.24 15.00
CA ASN A 270 -27.67 -24.18 16.04
C ASN A 270 -27.50 -23.54 17.43
N SER A 271 -27.43 -22.21 17.56
CA SER A 271 -27.28 -21.55 18.86
C SER A 271 -28.60 -21.38 19.62
N SER A 272 -29.74 -21.38 18.93
CA SER A 272 -31.07 -21.29 19.57
C SER A 272 -31.53 -22.60 20.22
N ASN A 273 -30.97 -23.75 19.87
CA ASN A 273 -31.34 -25.05 20.45
C ASN A 273 -30.45 -25.49 21.63
N ILE A 274 -29.34 -24.80 21.91
CA ILE A 274 -28.44 -25.15 23.02
C ILE A 274 -28.81 -24.40 24.31
N ILE A 275 -29.44 -23.22 24.21
CA ILE A 275 -29.83 -22.40 25.38
C ILE A 275 -31.08 -22.98 26.09
N SER A 276 -31.90 -23.80 25.43
CA SER A 276 -33.06 -24.44 26.08
C SER A 276 -32.71 -25.69 26.90
N ILE A 277 -31.49 -26.26 26.77
CA ILE A 277 -31.10 -27.48 27.49
C ILE A 277 -30.30 -27.17 28.77
N SER A 278 -29.62 -26.01 28.88
CA SER A 278 -28.85 -25.69 30.10
C SER A 278 -29.70 -25.10 31.24
N ASN A 279 -30.94 -24.66 30.99
CA ASN A 279 -31.81 -24.12 32.03
C ASN A 279 -32.52 -25.18 32.88
N HIS A 280 -32.40 -26.47 32.55
CA HIS A 280 -32.98 -27.55 33.36
C HIS A 280 -32.03 -28.22 34.36
N ARG A 281 -30.75 -27.83 34.45
CA ARG A 281 -29.79 -28.44 35.40
C ARG A 281 -29.37 -27.59 36.60
N HIS A 282 -29.86 -26.35 36.74
CA HIS A 282 -29.47 -25.48 37.87
C HIS A 282 -30.52 -25.34 38.99
N LEU A 283 -31.66 -26.03 38.90
CA LEU A 283 -32.67 -26.08 39.97
C LEU A 283 -32.52 -27.35 40.83
N ASN A 284 -31.38 -27.58 41.50
CA ASN A 284 -31.38 -28.49 42.67
C ASN A 284 -30.14 -28.48 43.59
N VAL A 285 -29.47 -27.34 43.81
CA VAL A 285 -28.34 -27.28 44.78
C VAL A 285 -28.58 -26.31 45.95
N ARG A 286 -29.61 -25.47 45.89
CA ARG A 286 -29.93 -24.53 46.99
C ARG A 286 -30.80 -25.10 48.11
N THR A 287 -31.39 -26.28 47.95
CA THR A 287 -32.29 -26.87 48.96
C THR A 287 -31.56 -27.78 49.97
N VAL A 288 -30.31 -28.16 49.70
CA VAL A 288 -29.55 -29.06 50.61
C VAL A 288 -28.84 -28.28 51.73
N ASN A 289 -28.51 -27.00 51.54
CA ASN A 289 -27.79 -26.22 52.55
C ASN A 289 -28.68 -25.67 53.69
N ASN A 290 -30.00 -25.71 53.55
CA ASN A 290 -30.92 -25.25 54.61
C ASN A 290 -31.36 -26.36 55.58
N PHE A 291 -30.94 -27.62 55.35
CA PHE A 291 -31.26 -28.74 56.25
C PHE A 291 -30.13 -29.06 57.25
N VAL A 292 -28.93 -28.52 57.04
CA VAL A 292 -27.76 -28.76 57.89
C VAL A 292 -27.62 -27.70 59.00
N SER A 293 -28.29 -26.55 58.88
CA SER A 293 -28.27 -25.49 59.89
C SER A 293 -29.32 -25.63 61.00
N SER A 294 -30.18 -26.66 60.97
CA SER A 294 -31.19 -26.92 62.01
C SER A 294 -30.84 -28.09 62.94
N LEU A 295 -29.59 -28.60 62.88
CA LEU A 295 -29.14 -29.76 63.67
C LEU A 295 -27.89 -29.50 64.53
N ASN A 296 -27.48 -28.23 64.69
CA ASN A 296 -26.46 -27.82 65.66
C ASN A 296 -26.93 -26.60 66.46
#